data_AF-A0A453T891-F1
#
_entry.id   AF-A0A453T891-F1
#
_cell.length_a   1.000
_cell.length_b   1.000
_cell.length_c   1.000
_cell.angle_alpha   90.00
_cell.angle_beta   90.00
_cell.angle_gamma   90.00
#
_symmetry.space_group_name_H-M   'P 1'
#
loop_
_entity.id
_entity.type
_entity.pdbx_description
1 polymer ?
#
loop_
_entity_poly.entity_id
_entity_poly.type
_entity_poly.pdbx_seq_one_letter_code
_entity_poly.pdbx_strand_id
1 'polypeptide(L)'
;MKAVWLRNPKEVTEEEYAKFYHSLAKDFGDDKPMTWSHFSAEGDVEFKALLFVPPKAPHDLYESYYNANKSNLKLYVRRVFISDEFDDLLPKYLSFLMGIVDSDTLPLNVSREMLQQHSSLKTIKKKLIRKALDMIRKLAEEDPDEYSNKEKTDDEKSAMEEKKGQYAKFWNEFGKSVKLGIIEDATNRNRLAKLLRFESSKSDGKLVSLDEYISRMKSGQKDIFYLTGSSKEQLEKSPFLEQLTKKNYEVIYFTDPVDEYLMQYLMDYEDKKFQNVSKEGLKLGKDSKLKDLKESFKELTDWWKKALDTEGIDSVKISNRLHNTPCVVVTSKYGWSSNMEKIMQAQTLSDASKQAYMRGKRVLEINPRHPIIKELRDKVAQDSDSEGLKQTARLVYQTALMESGFNLPDPKDFASSIYRSVQKSLDLSPDAAVEEEEEVEEPEVEEKESAKAEEPEHEQYDKDEL
;
A
#
# COMPACT_ATOMS: atom_id res chain seq x y z
N MET A 1 -0.15 -22.10 43.33
CA MET A 1 0.13 -22.51 41.93
C MET A 1 1.18 -21.56 41.37
N LYS A 2 2.25 -22.05 40.70
CA LYS A 2 3.28 -21.16 40.12
C LYS A 2 2.70 -20.42 38.91
N ALA A 3 3.12 -19.17 38.71
CA ALA A 3 2.72 -18.38 37.55
C ALA A 3 3.15 -19.05 36.22
N VAL A 4 2.39 -18.85 35.14
CA VAL A 4 2.56 -19.61 33.88
C VAL A 4 3.96 -19.46 33.29
N TRP A 5 4.51 -18.25 33.25
CA TRP A 5 5.86 -17.96 32.73
C TRP A 5 7.02 -18.47 33.59
N LEU A 6 6.73 -18.94 34.82
CA LEU A 6 7.73 -19.52 35.71
C LEU A 6 7.82 -21.05 35.58
N ARG A 7 6.85 -21.68 34.91
CA ARG A 7 6.79 -23.13 34.66
C ARG A 7 7.60 -23.50 33.42
N ASN A 8 7.95 -24.77 33.29
CA ASN A 8 8.58 -25.28 32.08
C ASN A 8 7.58 -25.17 30.91
N PRO A 9 7.92 -24.55 29.76
CA PRO A 9 7.00 -24.42 28.63
C PRO A 9 6.37 -25.73 28.16
N LYS A 10 7.07 -26.86 28.34
CA LYS A 10 6.60 -28.21 27.98
C LYS A 10 5.50 -28.77 28.91
N GLU A 11 5.35 -28.19 30.10
CA GLU A 11 4.38 -28.62 31.11
C GLU A 11 3.14 -27.71 31.14
N VAL A 12 3.06 -26.71 30.26
CA VAL A 12 1.94 -25.77 30.18
C VAL A 12 1.09 -26.14 28.97
N THR A 13 -0.20 -26.40 29.19
CA THR A 13 -1.13 -26.76 28.11
C THR A 13 -1.61 -25.53 27.34
N GLU A 14 -2.17 -25.72 26.14
CA GLU A 14 -2.73 -24.63 25.34
C GLU A 14 -3.87 -23.90 26.06
N GLU A 15 -4.71 -24.64 26.80
CA GLU A 15 -5.80 -24.06 27.60
C GLU A 15 -5.26 -23.18 28.73
N GLU A 16 -4.12 -23.53 29.32
CA GLU A 16 -3.48 -22.72 30.35
C GLU A 16 -2.90 -21.42 29.76
N TYR A 17 -2.31 -21.50 28.56
CA TYR A 17 -1.87 -20.30 27.83
C TYR A 17 -3.06 -19.41 27.44
N ALA A 18 -4.14 -19.98 26.92
CA ALA A 18 -5.34 -19.24 26.55
C ALA A 18 -5.98 -18.55 27.77
N LYS A 19 -6.18 -19.29 28.88
CA LYS A 19 -6.68 -18.72 30.14
C LYS A 19 -5.80 -17.58 30.66
N PHE A 20 -4.48 -17.73 30.56
CA PHE A 20 -3.54 -16.68 30.95
C PHE A 20 -3.64 -15.46 30.03
N TYR A 21 -3.74 -15.66 28.71
CA TYR A 21 -3.95 -14.59 27.74
C TYR A 21 -5.22 -13.79 28.05
N HIS A 22 -6.38 -14.44 28.27
CA HIS A 22 -7.63 -13.75 28.62
C HIS A 22 -7.50 -12.92 29.89
N SER A 23 -6.88 -13.47 30.93
CA SER A 23 -6.59 -12.74 32.17
C SER A 23 -5.68 -11.53 31.93
N LEU A 24 -4.70 -11.64 31.03
CA LEU A 24 -3.78 -10.55 30.68
C LEU A 24 -4.47 -9.46 29.86
N ALA A 25 -5.27 -9.86 28.86
CA ALA A 25 -6.01 -9.00 27.95
C ALA A 25 -7.17 -8.27 28.63
N LYS A 26 -7.58 -8.72 29.83
CA LYS A 26 -8.83 -8.30 30.48
C LYS A 26 -10.05 -8.50 29.57
N ASP A 27 -9.95 -9.50 28.71
CA ASP A 27 -10.97 -9.87 27.73
C ASP A 27 -11.53 -11.23 28.13
N PHE A 28 -12.84 -11.27 28.34
CA PHE A 28 -13.59 -12.46 28.72
C PHE A 28 -14.29 -13.12 27.51
N GLY A 29 -14.01 -12.65 26.29
CA GLY A 29 -14.43 -13.35 25.07
C GLY A 29 -13.73 -14.70 24.90
N ASP A 30 -14.24 -15.51 23.97
CA ASP A 30 -13.74 -16.85 23.69
C ASP A 30 -12.55 -16.89 22.70
N ASP A 31 -12.13 -15.72 22.19
CA ASP A 31 -11.08 -15.61 21.17
C ASP A 31 -9.68 -15.92 21.75
N LYS A 32 -9.10 -17.05 21.35
CA LYS A 32 -7.73 -17.47 21.73
C LYS A 32 -6.66 -16.63 21.02
N PRO A 33 -5.44 -16.47 21.60
CA PRO A 33 -4.34 -15.83 20.89
C PRO A 33 -3.95 -16.62 19.63
N MET A 34 -3.54 -15.95 18.54
CA MET A 34 -3.16 -16.62 17.29
C MET A 34 -1.94 -17.52 17.47
N THR A 35 -0.98 -17.06 18.29
CA THR A 35 0.24 -17.80 18.62
C THR A 35 0.91 -17.19 19.86
N TRP A 36 1.85 -17.93 20.45
CA TRP A 36 2.63 -17.47 21.59
C TRP A 36 4.07 -17.97 21.57
N SER A 37 4.92 -17.29 22.32
CA SER A 37 6.31 -17.66 22.53
C SER A 37 6.64 -17.56 24.02
N HIS A 38 6.83 -18.73 24.64
CA HIS A 38 7.31 -18.88 26.02
C HIS A 38 8.79 -19.25 26.02
N PHE A 39 9.65 -18.39 26.55
CA PHE A 39 11.08 -18.67 26.60
C PHE A 39 11.77 -18.10 27.84
N SER A 40 12.90 -18.71 28.19
CA SER A 40 13.88 -18.15 29.14
C SER A 40 15.11 -17.73 28.36
N ALA A 41 15.68 -16.59 28.72
CA ALA A 41 16.92 -16.06 28.18
C ALA A 41 17.97 -16.07 29.30
N GLU A 42 19.10 -16.70 29.02
CA GLU A 42 20.24 -16.82 29.95
C GLU A 42 21.45 -16.02 29.44
N GLY A 43 22.50 -15.87 30.26
CA GLY A 43 23.73 -15.14 29.94
C GLY A 43 23.77 -13.73 30.56
N ASP A 44 24.26 -12.73 29.82
CA ASP A 44 24.46 -11.35 30.32
C ASP A 44 23.21 -10.70 30.94
N VAL A 45 22.03 -11.14 30.49
CA VAL A 45 20.75 -10.75 31.09
C VAL A 45 19.87 -11.98 31.18
N GLU A 46 19.44 -12.28 32.40
CA GLU A 46 18.53 -13.37 32.73
C GLU A 46 17.10 -12.85 32.87
N PHE A 47 16.20 -13.43 32.07
CA PHE A 47 14.77 -13.16 32.15
C PHE A 47 13.95 -14.28 31.54
N LYS A 48 12.68 -14.35 31.94
CA LYS A 48 11.65 -15.18 31.31
C LYS A 48 10.64 -14.28 30.63
N ALA A 49 10.14 -14.70 29.47
CA ALA A 49 9.14 -13.95 28.74
C ALA A 49 8.09 -14.88 28.15
N LEU A 50 6.87 -14.35 28.10
CA LEU A 50 5.73 -14.97 27.44
C LEU A 50 5.06 -13.89 26.59
N LEU A 51 5.13 -14.06 25.28
CA LEU A 51 4.56 -13.16 24.28
C LEU A 51 3.39 -13.83 23.57
N PHE A 52 2.38 -13.06 23.21
CA PHE A 52 1.18 -13.46 22.51
C PHE A 52 0.91 -12.54 21.32
N VAL A 53 0.40 -13.13 20.24
CA VAL A 53 -0.24 -12.38 19.14
C VAL A 53 -1.75 -12.40 19.39
N PRO A 54 -2.39 -11.23 19.60
CA PRO A 54 -3.83 -11.17 19.77
C PRO A 54 -4.57 -11.60 18.49
N PRO A 55 -5.81 -12.10 18.59
CA PRO A 55 -6.60 -12.59 17.46
C PRO A 55 -7.14 -11.49 16.54
N LYS A 56 -7.15 -10.24 17.01
CA LYS A 56 -7.58 -9.05 16.27
C LYS A 56 -6.72 -7.85 16.66
N ALA A 57 -6.49 -6.96 15.71
CA ALA A 57 -5.86 -5.67 15.99
C ALA A 57 -6.85 -4.74 16.73
N PRO A 58 -6.39 -3.99 17.75
CA PRO A 58 -7.17 -2.88 18.30
C PRO A 58 -7.49 -1.86 17.20
N HIS A 59 -8.71 -1.31 17.20
CA HIS A 59 -9.14 -0.35 16.17
C HIS A 59 -8.24 0.89 16.10
N ASP A 60 -7.71 1.31 17.24
CA ASP A 60 -6.86 2.49 17.41
C ASP A 60 -5.36 2.22 17.21
N LEU A 61 -4.95 0.98 16.89
CA LEU A 61 -3.54 0.55 16.84
C LEU A 61 -2.66 1.47 15.97
N TYR A 62 -3.21 2.03 14.89
CA TYR A 62 -2.48 2.88 13.95
C TYR A 62 -2.85 4.38 14.01
N GLU A 63 -3.92 4.77 14.72
CA GLU A 63 -4.41 6.16 14.73
C GLU A 63 -3.44 7.11 15.43
N SER A 64 -2.82 6.64 16.52
CA SER A 64 -1.82 7.39 17.28
C SER A 64 -0.45 6.73 17.24
N TYR A 65 -0.09 6.07 16.13
CA TYR A 65 1.10 5.22 16.06
C TYR A 65 2.39 5.86 16.62
N TYR A 66 2.65 7.15 16.34
CA TYR A 66 3.82 7.85 16.86
C TYR A 66 3.64 8.48 18.24
N ASN A 67 2.41 8.66 18.71
CA ASN A 67 2.09 9.40 19.95
C ASN A 67 1.53 8.49 21.06
N ALA A 68 1.19 7.25 20.75
CA ALA A 68 0.71 6.26 21.70
C ALA A 68 1.89 5.67 22.47
N ASN A 69 1.96 6.00 23.76
CA ASN A 69 2.94 5.46 24.72
C ASN A 69 2.29 4.34 25.54
N LYS A 70 1.76 3.32 24.85
CA LYS A 70 1.09 2.20 25.50
C LYS A 70 1.78 0.89 25.12
N SER A 71 2.57 0.40 26.06
CA SER A 71 3.15 -0.94 25.98
C SER A 71 2.11 -1.97 26.40
N ASN A 72 1.93 -3.01 25.60
CA ASN A 72 1.09 -4.17 25.96
C ASN A 72 1.89 -5.25 26.70
N LEU A 73 3.12 -4.94 27.12
CA LEU A 73 3.98 -5.79 27.92
C LEU A 73 4.04 -5.34 29.37
N LYS A 74 3.82 -6.28 30.30
CA LYS A 74 4.04 -6.05 31.73
C LYS A 74 5.45 -6.46 32.13
N LEU A 75 6.20 -5.53 32.71
CA LEU A 75 7.54 -5.78 33.25
C LEU A 75 7.46 -6.19 34.72
N TYR A 76 8.09 -7.32 35.01
CA TYR A 76 8.33 -7.85 36.33
C TYR A 76 9.83 -7.92 36.59
N VAL A 77 10.21 -7.69 37.84
CA VAL A 77 11.58 -7.93 38.30
C VAL A 77 11.51 -8.77 39.55
N ARG A 78 12.16 -9.95 39.52
CA ARG A 78 12.09 -10.96 40.58
C ARG A 78 10.64 -11.25 40.98
N ARG A 79 9.75 -11.39 39.98
CA ARG A 79 8.31 -11.68 40.13
C ARG A 79 7.48 -10.56 40.76
N VAL A 80 8.06 -9.37 40.96
CA VAL A 80 7.34 -8.18 41.42
C VAL A 80 6.97 -7.33 40.21
N PHE A 81 5.70 -6.98 40.08
CA PHE A 81 5.23 -6.09 39.01
C PHE A 81 5.86 -4.71 39.16
N ILE A 82 6.43 -4.18 38.07
CA ILE A 82 7.09 -2.88 38.05
C ILE A 82 6.28 -1.85 37.28
N SER A 83 5.91 -2.19 36.04
CA SER A 83 5.26 -1.26 35.10
C SER A 83 4.68 -2.00 33.90
N ASP A 84 3.60 -1.46 33.36
CA ASP A 84 3.04 -1.73 32.03
C ASP A 84 3.07 -0.49 31.12
N GLU A 85 3.70 0.60 31.54
CA GLU A 85 3.88 1.86 30.79
C GLU A 85 5.34 1.96 30.34
N PHE A 86 5.84 0.88 29.72
CA PHE A 86 7.25 0.74 29.41
C PHE A 86 7.49 0.45 27.92
N ASP A 87 7.76 1.50 27.17
CA ASP A 87 7.82 1.47 25.69
C ASP A 87 9.17 1.01 25.13
N ASP A 88 10.18 0.78 25.97
CA ASP A 88 11.53 0.44 25.50
C ASP A 88 11.72 -1.04 25.17
N LEU A 89 10.84 -1.94 25.65
CA LEU A 89 11.01 -3.40 25.51
C LEU A 89 10.72 -3.94 24.11
N LEU A 90 9.81 -3.31 23.37
CA LEU A 90 9.50 -3.65 21.99
C LEU A 90 9.48 -2.38 21.14
N PRO A 91 9.82 -2.47 19.84
CA PRO A 91 9.63 -1.38 18.91
C PRO A 91 8.12 -1.19 18.61
N LYS A 92 7.75 0.00 18.13
CA LYS A 92 6.35 0.38 17.85
C LYS A 92 5.66 -0.57 16.88
N TYR A 93 6.38 -1.07 15.87
CA TYR A 93 5.84 -2.04 14.92
C TYR A 93 5.54 -3.43 15.53
N LEU A 94 5.88 -3.67 16.80
CA LEU A 94 5.49 -4.87 17.56
C LEU A 94 4.64 -4.52 18.80
N SER A 95 4.14 -3.29 18.92
CA SER A 95 3.36 -2.86 20.08
C SER A 95 2.05 -3.63 20.24
N PHE A 96 1.55 -4.27 19.18
CA PHE A 96 0.38 -5.15 19.22
C PHE A 96 0.62 -6.44 20.04
N LEU A 97 1.87 -6.82 20.29
CA LEU A 97 2.16 -8.02 21.07
C LEU A 97 1.80 -7.82 22.53
N MET A 98 1.08 -8.79 23.08
CA MET A 98 0.74 -8.81 24.51
C MET A 98 1.67 -9.76 25.23
N GLY A 99 1.98 -9.46 26.49
CA GLY A 99 2.78 -10.41 27.24
C GLY A 99 3.37 -9.86 28.52
N ILE A 100 4.36 -10.58 29.00
CA ILE A 100 5.10 -10.24 30.20
C ILE A 100 6.59 -10.53 30.00
N VAL A 101 7.40 -9.81 30.77
CA VAL A 101 8.84 -10.00 30.88
C VAL A 101 9.19 -10.00 32.35
N ASP A 102 9.78 -11.07 32.88
CA ASP A 102 10.21 -11.19 34.28
C ASP A 102 11.71 -11.37 34.33
N SER A 103 12.42 -10.33 34.78
CA SER A 103 13.89 -10.34 34.86
C SER A 103 14.38 -10.51 36.29
N ASP A 104 15.37 -11.39 36.48
CA ASP A 104 16.00 -11.58 37.79
C ASP A 104 17.16 -10.60 38.04
N THR A 105 17.64 -9.95 36.96
CA THR A 105 18.92 -9.22 36.90
C THR A 105 18.78 -7.72 36.70
N LEU A 106 17.58 -7.20 36.40
CA LEU A 106 17.37 -5.75 36.32
C LEU A 106 17.47 -5.10 37.71
N PRO A 107 18.20 -3.98 37.85
CA PRO A 107 18.22 -3.24 39.10
C PRO A 107 16.86 -2.60 39.37
N LEU A 108 16.32 -2.83 40.56
CA LEU A 108 15.10 -2.17 41.03
C LEU A 108 15.46 -0.74 41.46
N ASN A 109 15.03 0.25 40.70
CA ASN A 109 15.14 1.66 41.09
C ASN A 109 13.78 2.28 41.40
N VAL A 110 13.79 3.30 42.26
CA VAL A 110 12.59 4.05 42.68
C VAL A 110 12.06 4.95 41.55
N SER A 111 12.91 5.33 40.58
CA SER A 111 12.52 6.08 39.38
C SER A 111 12.59 5.23 38.11
N ARG A 112 11.53 5.31 37.30
CA ARG A 112 11.43 4.64 35.99
C ARG A 112 12.47 5.17 34.98
N GLU A 113 12.92 6.41 35.12
CA GLU A 113 13.89 7.05 34.24
C GLU A 113 15.27 6.36 34.30
N MET A 114 15.70 5.94 35.50
CA MET A 114 16.97 5.23 35.65
C MET A 114 16.91 3.81 35.07
N LEU A 115 15.72 3.18 35.06
CA LEU A 115 15.55 1.87 34.45
C LEU A 115 15.74 1.96 32.92
N GLN A 116 15.12 2.94 32.26
CA GLN A 116 15.17 3.16 30.80
C GLN A 116 16.59 3.28 30.24
N GLN A 117 17.54 3.83 31.02
CA GLN A 117 18.92 4.04 30.57
C GLN A 117 19.80 2.79 30.69
N HIS A 118 19.32 1.68 31.26
CA HIS A 118 20.14 0.51 31.55
C HIS A 118 20.47 -0.33 30.30
N SER A 119 21.74 -0.71 30.13
CA SER A 119 22.23 -1.49 28.98
C SER A 119 21.52 -2.84 28.81
N SER A 120 21.16 -3.51 29.91
CA SER A 120 20.43 -4.78 29.90
C SER A 120 19.10 -4.71 29.15
N LEU A 121 18.39 -3.58 29.18
CA LEU A 121 17.12 -3.44 28.46
C LEU A 121 17.31 -3.52 26.95
N LYS A 122 18.42 -2.97 26.41
CA LYS A 122 18.74 -3.09 24.99
C LYS A 122 18.94 -4.56 24.60
N THR A 123 19.57 -5.34 25.47
CA THR A 123 19.76 -6.78 25.27
C THR A 123 18.43 -7.55 25.37
N ILE A 124 17.59 -7.23 26.35
CA ILE A 124 16.23 -7.80 26.49
C ILE A 124 15.43 -7.49 25.23
N LYS A 125 15.36 -6.23 24.79
CA LYS A 125 14.67 -5.78 23.58
C LYS A 125 15.11 -6.57 22.35
N LYS A 126 16.42 -6.71 22.12
CA LYS A 126 16.95 -7.49 20.99
C LYS A 126 16.50 -8.96 21.03
N LYS A 127 16.54 -9.59 22.21
CA LYS A 127 16.10 -10.99 22.39
C LYS A 127 14.57 -11.13 22.20
N LEU A 128 13.78 -10.17 22.70
CA LEU A 128 12.32 -10.12 22.52
C LEU A 128 11.95 -9.97 21.03
N ILE A 129 12.52 -8.99 20.32
CA ILE A 129 12.29 -8.81 18.87
C ILE A 129 12.65 -10.10 18.13
N ARG A 130 13.78 -10.73 18.46
CA ARG A 130 14.17 -11.98 17.83
C ARG A 130 13.14 -13.08 18.01
N LYS A 131 12.68 -13.32 19.25
CA LYS A 131 11.70 -14.35 19.56
C LYS A 131 10.31 -14.03 18.99
N ALA A 132 9.91 -12.76 18.96
CA ALA A 132 8.68 -12.32 18.33
C ALA A 132 8.66 -12.63 16.83
N LEU A 133 9.71 -12.26 16.10
CA LEU A 133 9.80 -12.54 14.67
C LEU A 133 9.92 -14.04 14.37
N ASP A 134 10.63 -14.81 15.20
CA ASP A 134 10.69 -16.27 15.06
C ASP A 134 9.32 -16.93 15.31
N MET A 135 8.55 -16.41 16.27
CA MET A 135 7.18 -16.87 16.56
C MET A 135 6.23 -16.60 15.39
N ILE A 136 6.25 -15.38 14.82
CA ILE A 136 5.42 -15.02 13.66
C ILE A 136 5.84 -15.82 12.42
N ARG A 137 7.15 -16.03 12.24
CA ARG A 137 7.65 -16.88 11.14
C ARG A 137 7.18 -18.33 11.30
N LYS A 138 7.22 -18.87 12.52
CA LYS A 138 6.72 -20.22 12.81
C LYS A 138 5.22 -20.33 12.50
N LEU A 139 4.43 -19.30 12.79
CA LEU A 139 3.01 -19.24 12.40
C LEU A 139 2.84 -19.40 10.88
N ALA A 140 3.68 -18.74 10.07
CA ALA A 140 3.68 -18.90 8.62
C ALA A 140 4.10 -20.32 8.19
N GLU A 141 5.17 -20.87 8.78
CA GLU A 141 5.70 -22.19 8.40
C GLU A 141 4.75 -23.35 8.76
N GLU A 142 3.89 -23.16 9.76
CA GLU A 142 2.88 -24.15 10.18
C GLU A 142 1.55 -24.02 9.43
N ASP A 143 1.32 -22.94 8.70
CA ASP A 143 0.10 -22.74 7.91
C ASP A 143 0.13 -23.62 6.64
N PRO A 144 -0.83 -24.53 6.45
CA PRO A 144 -0.90 -25.37 5.26
C PRO A 144 -1.11 -24.62 3.94
N ASP A 145 -1.73 -23.43 3.98
CA ASP A 145 -1.99 -22.62 2.79
C ASP A 145 -0.75 -21.85 2.33
N GLU A 146 0.28 -21.78 3.19
CA GLU A 146 1.59 -21.23 2.85
C GLU A 146 2.42 -22.26 2.07
N TYR A 147 3.20 -21.80 1.09
CA TYR A 147 4.02 -22.68 0.26
C TYR A 147 5.10 -23.38 1.09
N SER A 148 4.82 -24.60 1.53
CA SER A 148 5.81 -25.48 2.15
C SER A 148 6.30 -26.50 1.11
N ASN A 149 7.59 -26.45 0.78
CA ASN A 149 8.26 -27.41 -0.12
C ASN A 149 8.45 -28.80 0.52
N LYS A 150 7.58 -29.20 1.45
CA LYS A 150 7.63 -30.46 2.18
C LYS A 150 6.44 -31.32 1.73
N GLU A 151 6.73 -32.50 1.19
CA GLU A 151 5.72 -33.55 1.06
C GLU A 151 5.25 -33.93 2.48
N LYS A 152 3.93 -33.90 2.70
CA LYS A 152 3.30 -34.16 4.01
C LYS A 152 2.56 -35.48 3.99
N THR A 153 2.65 -36.24 5.08
CA THR A 153 1.96 -37.53 5.23
C THR A 153 0.46 -37.35 5.47
N ASP A 154 -0.35 -38.37 5.20
CA ASP A 154 -1.82 -38.26 5.34
C ASP A 154 -2.29 -37.97 6.78
N ASP A 155 -1.52 -38.40 7.80
CA ASP A 155 -1.79 -38.09 9.21
C ASP A 155 -1.54 -36.61 9.58
N GLU A 156 -0.73 -35.88 8.80
CA GLU A 156 -0.47 -34.45 9.03
C GLU A 156 -1.57 -33.56 8.46
N LYS A 157 -2.40 -34.07 7.53
CA LYS A 157 -3.43 -33.28 6.84
C LYS A 157 -4.66 -32.99 7.70
N SER A 158 -5.05 -33.91 8.59
CA SER A 158 -6.22 -33.75 9.47
C SER A 158 -5.96 -32.81 10.64
N ALA A 159 -4.78 -32.85 11.26
CA ALA A 159 -4.37 -31.92 12.31
C ALA A 159 -4.11 -30.49 11.79
N MET A 160 -3.97 -30.32 10.47
CA MET A 160 -3.69 -29.05 9.82
C MET A 160 -4.92 -28.21 9.49
N GLU A 161 -6.12 -28.79 9.54
CA GLU A 161 -7.37 -28.07 9.20
C GLU A 161 -7.64 -26.90 10.16
N GLU A 162 -7.29 -27.05 11.44
CA GLU A 162 -7.38 -25.97 12.44
C GLU A 162 -6.33 -24.85 12.26
N LYS A 163 -5.22 -25.14 11.58
CA LYS A 163 -4.11 -24.20 11.33
C LYS A 163 -4.21 -23.47 9.99
N LYS A 164 -5.15 -23.89 9.14
CA LYS A 164 -5.36 -23.33 7.81
C LYS A 164 -5.73 -21.86 7.85
N GLY A 165 -4.99 -21.02 7.12
CA GLY A 165 -5.25 -19.60 6.98
C GLY A 165 -4.93 -18.76 8.22
N GLN A 166 -4.26 -19.32 9.23
CA GLN A 166 -3.84 -18.60 10.43
C GLN A 166 -2.87 -17.46 10.10
N TYR A 167 -1.96 -17.66 9.15
CA TYR A 167 -1.03 -16.62 8.74
C TYR A 167 -1.71 -15.55 7.89
N ALA A 168 -2.65 -15.93 7.02
CA ALA A 168 -3.48 -14.96 6.30
C ALA A 168 -4.30 -14.09 7.29
N LYS A 169 -4.85 -14.68 8.35
CA LYS A 169 -5.53 -13.95 9.43
C LYS A 169 -4.56 -12.98 10.13
N PHE A 170 -3.37 -13.44 10.50
CA PHE A 170 -2.32 -12.57 11.05
C PHE A 170 -1.98 -11.41 10.11
N TRP A 171 -1.81 -11.69 8.82
CA TRP A 171 -1.46 -10.69 7.82
C TRP A 171 -2.54 -9.62 7.66
N ASN A 172 -3.81 -10.01 7.68
CA ASN A 172 -4.93 -9.07 7.57
C ASN A 172 -5.00 -8.12 8.78
N GLU A 173 -4.68 -8.59 9.98
CA GLU A 173 -4.71 -7.79 11.20
C GLU A 173 -3.42 -6.95 11.39
N PHE A 174 -2.25 -7.54 11.12
CA PHE A 174 -0.95 -6.99 11.52
C PHE A 174 0.05 -6.83 10.36
N GLY A 175 -0.34 -7.07 9.11
CA GLY A 175 0.53 -6.91 7.94
C GLY A 175 1.10 -5.48 7.82
N LYS A 176 0.29 -4.46 8.14
CA LYS A 176 0.76 -3.07 8.21
C LYS A 176 1.87 -2.86 9.25
N SER A 177 1.79 -3.55 10.39
CA SER A 177 2.85 -3.53 11.40
C SER A 177 4.14 -4.18 10.87
N VAL A 178 4.06 -5.28 10.11
CA VAL A 178 5.24 -5.87 9.46
C VAL A 178 5.87 -4.88 8.46
N LYS A 179 5.05 -4.22 7.64
CA LYS A 179 5.51 -3.20 6.67
C LYS A 179 6.19 -2.01 7.37
N LEU A 180 5.62 -1.51 8.46
CA LEU A 180 6.23 -0.46 9.29
C LEU A 180 7.57 -0.92 9.89
N GLY A 181 7.67 -2.17 10.33
CA GLY A 181 8.93 -2.72 10.81
C GLY A 181 10.05 -2.69 9.77
N ILE A 182 9.75 -2.90 8.49
CA ILE A 182 10.75 -2.82 7.41
C ILE A 182 11.24 -1.39 7.21
N ILE A 183 10.34 -0.42 7.35
CA ILE A 183 10.66 1.00 7.26
C ILE A 183 11.57 1.41 8.44
N GLU A 184 11.20 1.03 9.66
CA GLU A 184 11.83 1.53 10.89
C GLU A 184 13.05 0.73 11.35
N ASP A 185 13.04 -0.60 11.21
CA ASP A 185 14.07 -1.49 11.76
C ASP A 185 14.99 -2.05 10.68
N ALA A 186 16.03 -1.27 10.36
CA ALA A 186 17.07 -1.69 9.42
C ALA A 186 17.81 -2.97 9.84
N THR A 187 17.89 -3.26 11.14
CA THR A 187 18.63 -4.44 11.63
C THR A 187 17.86 -5.73 11.41
N ASN A 188 16.52 -5.69 11.51
CA ASN A 188 15.65 -6.85 11.31
C ASN A 188 14.96 -6.87 9.94
N ARG A 189 15.22 -5.90 9.07
CA ARG A 189 14.59 -5.75 7.74
C ARG A 189 14.53 -7.06 6.94
N ASN A 190 15.65 -7.77 6.83
CA ASN A 190 15.70 -9.02 6.05
C ASN A 190 14.83 -10.13 6.66
N ARG A 191 14.65 -10.16 7.99
CA ARG A 191 13.79 -11.14 8.66
C ARG A 191 12.32 -10.77 8.49
N LEU A 192 12.00 -9.48 8.58
CA LEU A 192 10.66 -8.95 8.33
C LEU A 192 10.22 -9.13 6.88
N ALA A 193 11.14 -8.98 5.91
CA ALA A 193 10.83 -9.18 4.50
C ALA A 193 10.29 -10.60 4.20
N LYS A 194 10.73 -11.63 4.94
CA LYS A 194 10.22 -13.00 4.81
C LYS A 194 8.77 -13.18 5.28
N LEU A 195 8.29 -12.23 6.09
CA LEU A 195 6.93 -12.21 6.62
C LEU A 195 5.94 -11.49 5.69
N LEU A 196 6.43 -10.83 4.64
CA LEU A 196 5.58 -10.10 3.71
C LEU A 196 4.67 -11.03 2.89
N ARG A 197 3.42 -10.62 2.69
CA ARG A 197 2.47 -11.30 1.79
C ARG A 197 1.76 -10.30 0.89
N PHE A 198 1.55 -10.68 -0.35
CA PHE A 198 0.95 -9.80 -1.34
C PHE A 198 0.11 -10.59 -2.34
N GLU A 199 -0.80 -9.90 -3.00
CA GLU A 199 -1.41 -10.44 -4.21
C GLU A 199 -0.51 -10.16 -5.41
N SER A 200 -0.56 -11.02 -6.42
CA SER A 200 0.18 -10.84 -7.66
C SER A 200 -0.69 -11.18 -8.87
N SER A 201 -0.20 -10.79 -10.05
CA SER A 201 -0.82 -11.11 -11.34
C SER A 201 -0.93 -12.62 -11.64
N LYS A 202 -0.42 -13.49 -10.77
CA LYS A 202 -0.47 -14.95 -10.90
C LYS A 202 -0.92 -15.66 -9.61
N SER A 203 -1.35 -14.91 -8.60
CA SER A 203 -1.76 -15.51 -7.33
C SER A 203 -3.25 -15.83 -7.26
N ASP A 204 -4.03 -15.47 -8.29
CA ASP A 204 -5.49 -15.68 -8.34
C ASP A 204 -6.22 -15.11 -7.11
N GLY A 205 -5.76 -13.96 -6.62
CA GLY A 205 -6.29 -13.31 -5.41
C GLY A 205 -5.83 -13.91 -4.08
N LYS A 206 -4.92 -14.89 -4.12
CA LYS A 206 -4.29 -15.41 -2.91
C LYS A 206 -3.10 -14.54 -2.52
N LEU A 207 -2.83 -14.50 -1.23
CA LEU A 207 -1.62 -13.94 -0.67
C LEU A 207 -0.44 -14.89 -0.95
N VAL A 208 0.66 -14.34 -1.47
CA VAL A 208 1.90 -15.05 -1.73
C VAL A 208 3.10 -14.32 -1.12
N SER A 209 4.10 -15.08 -0.71
CA SER A 209 5.38 -14.60 -0.20
C SER A 209 6.34 -14.17 -1.33
N LEU A 210 7.40 -13.46 -0.94
CA LEU A 210 8.50 -13.14 -1.86
C LEU A 210 9.27 -14.39 -2.30
N ASP A 211 9.40 -15.40 -1.43
CA ASP A 211 10.06 -16.68 -1.75
C ASP A 211 9.27 -17.43 -2.84
N GLU A 212 7.95 -17.45 -2.72
CA GLU A 212 7.05 -18.00 -3.73
C GLU A 212 7.15 -17.26 -5.07
N TYR A 213 7.18 -15.93 -5.06
CA TYR A 213 7.41 -15.14 -6.26
C TYR A 213 8.74 -15.52 -6.92
N ILE A 214 9.83 -15.61 -6.13
CA ILE A 214 11.15 -15.99 -6.62
C ILE A 214 11.14 -17.39 -7.24
N SER A 215 10.45 -18.34 -6.63
CA SER A 215 10.33 -19.71 -7.15
C SER A 215 9.66 -19.77 -8.53
N ARG A 216 8.80 -18.78 -8.85
CA ARG A 216 8.09 -18.64 -10.13
C ARG A 216 8.75 -17.66 -11.09
N MET A 217 9.89 -17.06 -10.72
CA MET A 217 10.62 -16.15 -11.60
C MET A 217 11.08 -16.87 -12.87
N LYS A 218 10.99 -16.17 -13.99
CA LYS A 218 11.46 -16.70 -15.27
C LYS A 218 12.98 -16.84 -15.30
N SER A 219 13.47 -17.81 -16.07
CA SER A 219 14.90 -17.90 -16.39
C SER A 219 15.40 -16.58 -17.01
N GLY A 220 16.48 -16.04 -16.45
CA GLY A 220 17.04 -14.75 -16.86
C GLY A 220 16.35 -13.50 -16.28
N GLN A 221 15.25 -13.64 -15.53
CA GLN A 221 14.64 -12.53 -14.80
C GLN A 221 15.56 -12.12 -13.63
N LYS A 222 15.87 -10.82 -13.56
CA LYS A 222 16.79 -10.27 -12.55
C LYS A 222 16.08 -9.52 -11.42
N ASP A 223 14.93 -8.95 -11.73
CA ASP A 223 14.21 -8.04 -10.85
C ASP A 223 12.83 -8.62 -10.48
N ILE A 224 12.37 -8.34 -9.27
CA ILE A 224 11.00 -8.57 -8.82
C ILE A 224 10.16 -7.38 -9.31
N PHE A 225 9.18 -7.67 -10.16
CA PHE A 225 8.30 -6.65 -10.71
C PHE A 225 7.13 -6.37 -9.77
N TYR A 226 6.84 -5.10 -9.56
CA TYR A 226 5.70 -4.67 -8.76
C TYR A 226 5.03 -3.43 -9.34
N LEU A 227 3.78 -3.21 -8.96
CA LEU A 227 3.01 -2.02 -9.28
C LEU A 227 2.25 -1.55 -8.02
N THR A 228 2.15 -0.24 -7.86
CA THR A 228 1.48 0.41 -6.73
C THR A 228 0.25 1.19 -7.21
N GLY A 229 -0.84 1.15 -6.46
CA GLY A 229 -2.09 1.84 -6.80
C GLY A 229 -3.10 1.82 -5.66
N SER A 230 -4.33 2.29 -5.91
CA SER A 230 -5.37 2.39 -4.87
C SER A 230 -6.24 1.14 -4.74
N SER A 231 -6.30 0.28 -5.76
CA SER A 231 -7.02 -1.00 -5.69
C SER A 231 -6.45 -2.02 -6.66
N LYS A 232 -6.69 -3.30 -6.39
CA LYS A 232 -6.27 -4.39 -7.26
C LYS A 232 -6.91 -4.29 -8.65
N GLU A 233 -8.20 -4.01 -8.71
CA GLU A 233 -8.97 -3.94 -9.95
C GLU A 233 -8.43 -2.86 -10.89
N GLN A 234 -7.96 -1.75 -10.32
CA GLN A 234 -7.28 -0.70 -11.07
C GLN A 234 -5.93 -1.18 -11.59
N LEU A 235 -5.14 -1.85 -10.75
CA LEU A 235 -3.80 -2.33 -11.12
C LEU A 235 -3.85 -3.40 -12.21
N GLU A 236 -4.78 -4.35 -12.13
CA GLU A 236 -4.95 -5.41 -13.13
C GLU A 236 -5.28 -4.88 -14.53
N LYS A 237 -5.99 -3.75 -14.60
CA LYS A 237 -6.34 -3.07 -15.86
C LYS A 237 -5.26 -2.09 -16.33
N SER A 238 -4.14 -1.98 -15.62
CA SER A 238 -3.13 -0.98 -15.92
C SER A 238 -2.40 -1.28 -17.24
N PRO A 239 -2.20 -0.28 -18.12
CA PRO A 239 -1.42 -0.44 -19.33
C PRO A 239 0.05 -0.79 -19.05
N PHE A 240 0.53 -0.57 -17.83
CA PHE A 240 1.88 -0.97 -17.42
C PHE A 240 2.09 -2.48 -17.41
N LEU A 241 1.03 -3.29 -17.36
CA LEU A 241 1.11 -4.75 -17.29
C LEU A 241 1.11 -5.44 -18.66
N GLU A 242 0.72 -4.76 -19.74
CA GLU A 242 0.38 -5.43 -21.01
C GLU A 242 1.46 -6.39 -21.53
N GLN A 243 2.70 -5.91 -21.72
CA GLN A 243 3.79 -6.77 -22.19
C GLN A 243 4.32 -7.73 -21.11
N LEU A 244 4.21 -7.38 -19.83
CA LEU A 244 4.59 -8.27 -18.73
C LEU A 244 3.68 -9.49 -18.72
N THR A 245 2.37 -9.28 -18.75
CA THR A 245 1.35 -10.33 -18.84
C THR A 245 1.50 -11.14 -20.12
N LYS A 246 1.66 -10.50 -21.29
CA LYS A 246 1.88 -11.20 -22.56
C LYS A 246 3.15 -12.07 -22.53
N LYS A 247 4.20 -11.59 -21.89
CA LYS A 247 5.45 -12.34 -21.66
C LYS A 247 5.38 -13.19 -20.40
N ASN A 248 4.22 -13.38 -19.78
CA ASN A 248 4.00 -14.22 -18.59
C ASN A 248 4.95 -13.92 -17.42
N TYR A 249 5.33 -12.65 -17.21
CA TYR A 249 6.01 -12.22 -15.99
C TYR A 249 5.00 -12.03 -14.88
N GLU A 250 5.39 -12.36 -13.64
CA GLU A 250 4.57 -12.10 -12.46
C GLU A 250 4.82 -10.67 -11.97
N VAL A 251 3.76 -9.96 -11.57
CA VAL A 251 3.85 -8.61 -11.01
C VAL A 251 3.12 -8.58 -9.67
N ILE A 252 3.79 -8.11 -8.62
CA ILE A 252 3.21 -7.91 -7.30
C ILE A 252 2.31 -6.67 -7.30
N TYR A 253 1.13 -6.76 -6.69
CA TYR A 253 0.21 -5.65 -6.50
C TYR A 253 0.33 -5.11 -5.07
N PHE A 254 0.66 -3.82 -4.98
CA PHE A 254 0.71 -3.06 -3.74
C PHE A 254 -0.42 -2.04 -3.72
N THR A 255 -1.38 -2.24 -2.83
CA THR A 255 -2.61 -1.45 -2.75
C THR A 255 -2.67 -0.55 -1.51
N ASP A 256 -1.77 -0.74 -0.54
CA ASP A 256 -1.78 0.08 0.66
C ASP A 256 -0.87 1.31 0.51
N PRO A 257 -1.25 2.48 1.06
CA PRO A 257 -0.39 3.67 1.04
C PRO A 257 0.99 3.44 1.68
N VAL A 258 1.07 2.55 2.69
CA VAL A 258 2.35 2.22 3.36
C VAL A 258 3.33 1.50 2.41
N ASP A 259 2.84 0.84 1.36
CA ASP A 259 3.69 0.11 0.41
C ASP A 259 4.62 1.05 -0.38
N GLU A 260 4.17 2.26 -0.67
CA GLU A 260 5.00 3.27 -1.35
C GLU A 260 6.18 3.73 -0.48
N TYR A 261 6.02 3.70 0.84
CA TYR A 261 7.12 3.97 1.78
C TYR A 261 7.98 2.72 1.96
N LEU A 262 7.35 1.54 2.13
CA LEU A 262 8.03 0.25 2.22
C LEU A 262 9.08 0.08 1.13
N MET A 263 8.70 0.34 -0.13
CA MET A 263 9.57 0.18 -1.29
C MET A 263 10.71 1.20 -1.40
N GLN A 264 10.73 2.23 -0.55
CA GLN A 264 11.89 3.12 -0.41
C GLN A 264 12.98 2.54 0.49
N TYR A 265 12.64 1.55 1.33
CA TYR A 265 13.57 0.93 2.28
C TYR A 265 13.93 -0.51 1.89
N LEU A 266 13.02 -1.23 1.23
CA LEU A 266 13.26 -2.59 0.74
C LEU A 266 13.86 -2.56 -0.68
N MET A 267 15.18 -2.41 -0.75
CA MET A 267 15.91 -2.26 -2.03
C MET A 267 16.03 -3.56 -2.83
N ASP A 268 16.27 -4.67 -2.13
CA ASP A 268 16.43 -6.01 -2.68
C ASP A 268 15.93 -7.09 -1.71
N TYR A 269 15.76 -8.30 -2.23
CA TYR A 269 15.42 -9.50 -1.50
C TYR A 269 16.05 -10.72 -2.19
N GLU A 270 16.84 -11.51 -1.44
CA GLU A 270 17.57 -12.69 -1.96
C GLU A 270 18.32 -12.38 -3.28
N ASP A 271 19.10 -11.29 -3.26
CA ASP A 271 19.86 -10.74 -4.40
C ASP A 271 19.04 -10.28 -5.62
N LYS A 272 17.71 -10.20 -5.50
CA LYS A 272 16.82 -9.65 -6.53
C LYS A 272 16.41 -8.23 -6.18
N LYS A 273 16.61 -7.31 -7.12
CA LYS A 273 16.16 -5.91 -6.95
C LYS A 273 14.67 -5.80 -7.25
N PHE A 274 14.02 -4.80 -6.67
CA PHE A 274 12.64 -4.46 -7.03
C PHE A 274 12.60 -3.46 -8.19
N GLN A 275 11.67 -3.66 -9.12
CA GLN A 275 11.42 -2.75 -10.23
C GLN A 275 9.94 -2.40 -10.30
N ASN A 276 9.64 -1.12 -10.03
CA ASN A 276 8.30 -0.58 -10.26
C ASN A 276 8.03 -0.51 -11.76
N VAL A 277 6.96 -1.18 -12.21
CA VAL A 277 6.60 -1.26 -13.63
C VAL A 277 5.89 0.00 -14.15
N SER A 278 5.64 1.02 -13.31
CA SER A 278 5.23 2.37 -13.73
C SER A 278 6.39 3.37 -13.81
N LYS A 279 7.61 2.95 -13.44
CA LYS A 279 8.83 3.79 -13.54
C LYS A 279 9.67 3.46 -14.77
N GLU A 280 10.54 4.38 -15.14
CA GLU A 280 11.59 4.16 -16.13
C GLU A 280 12.52 2.99 -15.74
N GLY A 281 13.15 2.39 -16.76
CA GLY A 281 14.19 1.37 -16.57
C GLY A 281 13.70 -0.07 -16.61
N LEU A 282 12.42 -0.31 -16.92
CA LEU A 282 11.90 -1.66 -17.12
C LEU A 282 12.66 -2.38 -18.24
N LYS A 283 13.14 -3.61 -17.97
CA LYS A 283 13.90 -4.43 -18.90
C LYS A 283 13.21 -5.77 -19.14
N LEU A 284 12.63 -5.96 -20.32
CA LEU A 284 11.89 -7.18 -20.70
C LEU A 284 12.64 -8.09 -21.68
N GLY A 285 13.97 -8.22 -21.51
CA GLY A 285 14.87 -8.95 -22.41
C GLY A 285 15.46 -8.08 -23.53
N LYS A 286 16.24 -8.69 -24.44
CA LYS A 286 16.79 -8.00 -25.62
C LYS A 286 15.76 -8.02 -26.75
N ASP A 287 15.40 -6.84 -27.26
CA ASP A 287 14.65 -6.70 -28.51
C ASP A 287 15.59 -6.15 -29.58
N SER A 288 15.93 -7.00 -30.57
CA SER A 288 16.87 -6.65 -31.64
C SER A 288 16.31 -5.57 -32.59
N LYS A 289 15.00 -5.37 -32.65
CA LYS A 289 14.36 -4.38 -33.54
C LYS A 289 14.16 -3.02 -32.88
N LEU A 290 14.46 -2.88 -31.59
CA LEU A 290 14.22 -1.65 -30.85
C LEU A 290 15.07 -0.48 -31.36
N LYS A 291 16.26 -0.74 -31.91
CA LYS A 291 17.14 0.30 -32.44
C LYS A 291 16.55 0.96 -33.69
N ASP A 292 16.16 0.16 -34.67
CA ASP A 292 15.56 0.64 -35.93
C ASP A 292 14.23 1.38 -35.67
N LEU A 293 13.45 0.89 -34.71
CA LEU A 293 12.24 1.58 -34.27
C LEU A 293 12.57 2.96 -33.67
N LYS A 294 13.57 3.05 -32.79
CA LYS A 294 13.98 4.33 -32.19
C LYS A 294 14.43 5.35 -33.22
N GLU A 295 15.15 4.91 -34.25
CA GLU A 295 15.59 5.78 -35.34
C GLU A 295 14.39 6.26 -36.18
N SER A 296 13.50 5.35 -36.57
CA SER A 296 12.32 5.68 -37.40
C SER A 296 11.25 6.55 -36.73
N PHE A 297 11.24 6.66 -35.40
CA PHE A 297 10.30 7.51 -34.65
C PHE A 297 10.97 8.75 -34.04
N LYS A 298 12.26 8.97 -34.29
CA LYS A 298 13.02 10.06 -33.66
C LYS A 298 12.40 11.44 -33.91
N GLU A 299 11.98 11.70 -35.14
CA GLU A 299 11.32 12.93 -35.53
C GLU A 299 10.04 13.18 -34.72
N LEU A 300 9.15 12.19 -34.63
CA LEU A 300 7.95 12.27 -33.80
C LEU A 300 8.30 12.51 -32.33
N THR A 301 9.27 11.79 -31.76
CA THR A 301 9.62 11.95 -30.34
C THR A 301 10.19 13.33 -30.02
N ASP A 302 11.02 13.87 -30.91
CA ASP A 302 11.62 15.21 -30.73
C ASP A 302 10.56 16.30 -30.91
N TRP A 303 9.66 16.15 -31.89
CA TRP A 303 8.54 17.06 -32.12
C TRP A 303 7.55 17.05 -30.94
N TRP A 304 7.13 15.86 -30.49
CA TRP A 304 6.13 15.73 -29.44
C TRP A 304 6.67 16.22 -28.10
N LYS A 305 7.98 16.07 -27.85
CA LYS A 305 8.63 16.71 -26.70
C LYS A 305 8.45 18.23 -26.73
N LYS A 306 8.72 18.87 -27.87
CA LYS A 306 8.57 20.33 -28.04
C LYS A 306 7.10 20.76 -27.92
N ALA A 307 6.18 19.99 -28.49
CA ALA A 307 4.74 20.26 -28.42
C ALA A 307 4.18 20.22 -26.99
N LEU A 308 4.88 19.56 -26.06
CA LEU A 308 4.51 19.41 -24.64
C LEU A 308 5.47 20.15 -23.70
N ASP A 309 6.23 21.14 -24.18
CA ASP A 309 7.23 21.84 -23.35
C ASP A 309 6.58 22.51 -22.12
N THR A 310 5.36 23.03 -22.28
CA THR A 310 4.56 23.63 -21.20
C THR A 310 4.03 22.60 -20.18
N GLU A 311 4.05 21.32 -20.51
CA GLU A 311 3.55 20.23 -19.66
C GLU A 311 4.65 19.66 -18.74
N GLY A 312 5.89 20.12 -18.88
CA GLY A 312 7.00 19.73 -18.01
C GLY A 312 7.49 18.29 -18.19
N ILE A 313 7.35 17.72 -19.40
CA ILE A 313 7.87 16.39 -19.70
C ILE A 313 9.39 16.41 -19.96
N ASP A 314 10.11 15.39 -19.50
CA ASP A 314 11.56 15.29 -19.73
C ASP A 314 11.88 14.77 -21.13
N SER A 315 11.15 13.76 -21.58
CA SER A 315 11.39 13.10 -22.86
C SER A 315 10.18 12.30 -23.35
N VAL A 316 10.16 12.06 -24.66
CA VAL A 316 9.27 11.11 -25.32
C VAL A 316 10.12 9.95 -25.83
N LYS A 317 9.75 8.70 -25.54
CA LYS A 317 10.55 7.51 -25.85
C LYS A 317 9.67 6.38 -26.36
N ILE A 318 10.26 5.47 -27.13
CA ILE A 318 9.60 4.20 -27.46
C ILE A 318 9.49 3.32 -26.22
N SER A 319 8.28 2.84 -25.96
CA SER A 319 8.00 1.90 -24.90
C SER A 319 8.43 0.48 -25.26
N ASN A 320 8.87 -0.27 -24.25
CA ASN A 320 8.99 -1.72 -24.30
C ASN A 320 7.90 -2.45 -23.48
N ARG A 321 6.99 -1.71 -22.82
CA ARG A 321 5.98 -2.24 -21.90
C ARG A 321 4.57 -2.29 -22.48
N LEU A 322 4.32 -1.53 -23.55
CA LEU A 322 3.00 -1.43 -24.20
C LEU A 322 2.75 -2.49 -25.26
N HIS A 323 1.48 -2.88 -25.39
CA HIS A 323 0.94 -3.75 -26.41
C HIS A 323 -0.23 -3.11 -27.16
N ASN A 324 -1.34 -2.80 -26.49
CA ASN A 324 -2.54 -2.22 -27.11
C ASN A 324 -2.63 -0.72 -26.86
N THR A 325 -2.16 -0.23 -25.72
CA THR A 325 -2.27 1.20 -25.39
C THR A 325 -1.34 2.04 -26.28
N PRO A 326 -1.78 3.21 -26.78
CA PRO A 326 -0.97 4.09 -27.64
C PRO A 326 0.25 4.66 -26.92
N CYS A 327 0.10 5.13 -25.69
CA CYS A 327 1.18 5.71 -24.91
C CYS A 327 0.84 5.75 -23.42
N VAL A 328 1.86 5.80 -22.57
CA VAL A 328 1.74 5.95 -21.11
C VAL A 328 2.74 6.96 -20.59
N VAL A 329 2.47 7.53 -19.42
CA VAL A 329 3.39 8.42 -18.72
C VAL A 329 4.05 7.65 -17.59
N VAL A 330 5.38 7.56 -17.61
CA VAL A 330 6.16 6.96 -16.53
C VAL A 330 6.90 8.05 -15.76
N THR A 331 7.24 7.79 -14.49
CA THR A 331 8.17 8.65 -13.76
C THR A 331 9.60 8.15 -13.86
N SER A 332 10.53 9.07 -13.69
CA SER A 332 11.95 8.74 -13.54
C SER A 332 12.18 7.70 -12.43
N LYS A 333 13.27 6.93 -12.54
CA LYS A 333 13.60 5.85 -11.60
C LYS A 333 13.58 6.26 -10.12
N TYR A 334 14.02 7.48 -9.82
CA TYR A 334 14.16 8.00 -8.46
C TYR A 334 13.02 8.96 -8.03
N GLY A 335 12.17 9.38 -8.96
CA GLY A 335 11.01 10.22 -8.65
C GLY A 335 9.90 9.44 -7.97
N TRP A 336 8.90 10.16 -7.44
CA TRP A 336 7.66 9.54 -6.95
C TRP A 336 6.91 8.80 -8.07
N SER A 337 6.20 7.74 -7.72
CA SER A 337 5.17 7.16 -8.58
C SER A 337 3.95 8.09 -8.62
N SER A 338 3.02 7.84 -9.55
CA SER A 338 1.73 8.55 -9.57
C SER A 338 0.93 8.33 -8.27
N ASN A 339 0.99 7.12 -7.70
CA ASN A 339 0.34 6.80 -6.44
C ASN A 339 0.98 7.50 -5.24
N MET A 340 2.32 7.57 -5.16
CA MET A 340 3.00 8.36 -4.12
C MET A 340 2.70 9.86 -4.26
N GLU A 341 2.65 10.40 -5.49
CA GLU A 341 2.26 11.79 -5.71
C GLU A 341 0.86 12.08 -5.15
N LYS A 342 -0.12 11.18 -5.36
CA LYS A 342 -1.46 11.28 -4.78
C LYS A 342 -1.45 11.25 -3.25
N ILE A 343 -0.71 10.31 -2.65
CA ILE A 343 -0.58 10.20 -1.19
C ILE A 343 -0.01 11.50 -0.60
N MET A 344 1.03 12.05 -1.22
CA MET A 344 1.68 13.29 -0.77
C MET A 344 0.77 14.51 -0.93
N GLN A 345 0.04 14.62 -2.03
CA GLN A 345 -0.92 15.72 -2.25
C GLN A 345 -2.09 15.69 -1.26
N ALA A 346 -2.51 14.51 -0.82
CA ALA A 346 -3.56 14.36 0.18
C ALA A 346 -3.11 14.71 1.62
N GLN A 347 -1.80 14.84 1.88
CA GLN A 347 -1.29 15.21 3.20
C GLN A 347 -1.35 16.73 3.42
N THR A 348 -2.25 17.14 4.31
CA THR A 348 -2.60 18.54 4.62
C THR A 348 -1.46 19.38 5.23
N LEU A 349 -0.45 18.74 5.84
CA LEU A 349 0.67 19.42 6.52
C LEU A 349 1.93 19.53 5.66
N SER A 350 1.83 19.20 4.38
CA SER A 350 2.99 19.03 3.52
C SER A 350 3.22 20.25 2.60
N ASP A 351 4.43 20.80 2.62
CA ASP A 351 4.79 21.99 1.82
C ASP A 351 5.01 21.59 0.35
N ALA A 352 4.02 21.87 -0.49
CA ALA A 352 4.00 21.52 -1.89
C ALA A 352 5.23 22.04 -2.67
N SER A 353 5.82 23.16 -2.24
CA SER A 353 6.97 23.78 -2.91
C SER A 353 8.26 22.97 -2.70
N LYS A 354 8.47 22.43 -1.50
CA LYS A 354 9.64 21.58 -1.16
C LYS A 354 9.56 20.19 -1.78
N GLN A 355 8.35 19.74 -2.12
CA GLN A 355 8.09 18.44 -2.71
C GLN A 355 8.21 18.40 -4.24
N ALA A 356 8.27 19.56 -4.90
CA ALA A 356 8.31 19.63 -6.36
C ALA A 356 9.50 18.87 -6.96
N TYR A 357 10.68 18.91 -6.30
CA TYR A 357 11.86 18.15 -6.71
C TYR A 357 11.66 16.62 -6.58
N MET A 358 10.85 16.18 -5.63
CA MET A 358 10.64 14.76 -5.31
C MET A 358 9.65 14.06 -6.26
N ARG A 359 8.75 14.81 -6.91
CA ARG A 359 7.85 14.28 -7.96
C ARG A 359 8.64 13.62 -9.10
N GLY A 360 9.87 14.09 -9.32
CA GLY A 360 10.72 13.65 -10.42
C GLY A 360 10.14 14.05 -11.77
N LYS A 361 10.87 13.75 -12.83
CA LYS A 361 10.43 14.11 -14.17
C LYS A 361 9.55 13.01 -14.79
N ARG A 362 8.64 13.43 -15.67
CA ARG A 362 7.72 12.57 -16.43
C ARG A 362 8.30 12.25 -17.80
N VAL A 363 8.08 11.03 -18.25
CA VAL A 363 8.50 10.56 -19.58
C VAL A 363 7.28 9.95 -20.27
N LEU A 364 7.00 10.41 -21.48
CA LEU A 364 5.95 9.84 -22.32
C LEU A 364 6.54 8.65 -23.09
N GLU A 365 6.07 7.45 -22.80
CA GLU A 365 6.42 6.26 -23.55
C GLU A 365 5.36 5.95 -24.61
N ILE A 366 5.75 5.87 -25.88
CA ILE A 366 4.83 5.62 -27.02
C ILE A 366 4.97 4.19 -27.55
N ASN A 367 3.85 3.64 -28.03
CA ASN A 367 3.78 2.33 -28.68
C ASN A 367 3.91 2.47 -30.20
N PRO A 368 5.07 2.15 -30.80
CA PRO A 368 5.29 2.35 -32.24
C PRO A 368 4.46 1.41 -33.12
N ARG A 369 3.77 0.43 -32.52
CA ARG A 369 2.90 -0.50 -33.25
C ARG A 369 1.47 0.01 -33.36
N HIS A 370 1.09 0.97 -32.52
CA HIS A 370 -0.28 1.46 -32.42
C HIS A 370 -0.66 2.36 -33.62
N PRO A 371 -1.85 2.20 -34.22
CA PRO A 371 -2.29 3.00 -35.37
C PRO A 371 -2.23 4.51 -35.12
N ILE A 372 -2.72 4.99 -33.97
CA ILE A 372 -2.69 6.42 -33.61
C ILE A 372 -1.25 6.96 -33.63
N ILE A 373 -0.28 6.20 -33.11
CA ILE A 373 1.11 6.66 -33.02
C ILE A 373 1.78 6.68 -34.39
N LYS A 374 1.44 5.74 -35.28
CA LYS A 374 1.91 5.74 -36.68
C LYS A 374 1.32 6.91 -37.46
N GLU A 375 0.02 7.15 -37.31
CA GLU A 375 -0.65 8.26 -37.97
C GLU A 375 -0.10 9.60 -37.49
N LEU A 376 0.14 9.77 -36.18
CA LEU A 376 0.79 10.96 -35.64
C LEU A 376 2.18 11.17 -36.24
N ARG A 377 2.99 10.10 -36.35
CA ARG A 377 4.30 10.17 -37.02
C ARG A 377 4.17 10.67 -38.45
N ASP A 378 3.25 10.08 -39.22
CA ASP A 378 3.10 10.38 -40.64
C ASP A 378 2.57 11.81 -40.86
N LYS A 379 1.67 12.30 -39.99
CA LYS A 379 1.20 13.68 -40.01
C LYS A 379 2.27 14.70 -39.62
N VAL A 380 3.10 14.38 -38.62
CA VAL A 380 4.22 15.25 -38.23
C VAL A 380 5.21 15.41 -39.39
N ALA A 381 5.47 14.34 -40.15
CA ALA A 381 6.35 14.40 -41.32
C ALA A 381 5.76 15.20 -42.49
N GLN A 382 4.44 15.38 -42.54
CA GLN A 382 3.75 16.18 -43.57
C GLN A 382 3.64 17.66 -43.19
N ASP A 383 3.20 17.95 -41.97
CA ASP A 383 3.01 19.30 -41.44
C ASP A 383 3.21 19.31 -39.92
N SER A 384 4.44 19.64 -39.50
CA SER A 384 4.81 19.74 -38.09
C SER A 384 4.28 20.98 -37.39
N ASP A 385 3.83 22.00 -38.14
CA ASP A 385 3.41 23.28 -37.58
C ASP A 385 1.90 23.37 -37.34
N SER A 386 1.14 22.38 -37.83
CA SER A 386 -0.31 22.26 -37.61
C SER A 386 -0.72 22.37 -36.13
N GLU A 387 -1.45 23.44 -35.80
CA GLU A 387 -2.02 23.64 -34.46
C GLU A 387 -3.00 22.53 -34.07
N GLY A 388 -3.80 22.04 -35.03
CA GLY A 388 -4.70 20.91 -34.79
C GLY A 388 -3.96 19.61 -34.44
N LEU A 389 -2.78 19.39 -35.03
CA LEU A 389 -1.93 18.24 -34.71
C LEU A 389 -1.32 18.37 -33.31
N LYS A 390 -0.82 19.55 -32.94
CA LYS A 390 -0.32 19.83 -31.57
C LYS A 390 -1.40 19.62 -30.52
N GLN A 391 -2.62 20.13 -30.77
CA GLN A 391 -3.77 19.91 -29.88
C GLN A 391 -4.13 18.44 -29.74
N THR A 392 -4.15 17.69 -30.84
CA THR A 392 -4.42 16.24 -30.82
C THR A 392 -3.35 15.50 -30.00
N ALA A 393 -2.08 15.82 -30.21
CA ALA A 393 -0.96 15.22 -29.49
C ALA A 393 -1.01 15.55 -27.98
N ARG A 394 -1.46 16.76 -27.61
CA ARG A 394 -1.70 17.16 -26.22
C ARG A 394 -2.86 16.39 -25.59
N LEU A 395 -3.98 16.22 -26.29
CA LEU A 395 -5.12 15.43 -25.81
C LEU A 395 -4.75 13.96 -25.58
N VAL A 396 -3.96 13.38 -26.49
CA VAL A 396 -3.44 12.01 -26.33
C VAL A 396 -2.53 11.91 -25.10
N TYR A 397 -1.66 12.90 -24.87
CA TYR A 397 -0.83 12.96 -23.66
C TYR A 397 -1.66 13.10 -22.38
N GLN A 398 -2.66 13.99 -22.34
CA GLN A 398 -3.53 14.17 -21.16
C GLN A 398 -4.31 12.88 -20.85
N THR A 399 -4.81 12.20 -21.88
CA THR A 399 -5.43 10.88 -21.72
C THR A 399 -4.47 9.86 -21.12
N ALA A 400 -3.24 9.79 -21.64
CA ALA A 400 -2.20 8.88 -21.12
C ALA A 400 -1.78 9.23 -19.69
N LEU A 401 -1.75 10.51 -19.34
CA LEU A 401 -1.44 11.00 -18.00
C LEU A 401 -2.49 10.52 -16.98
N MET A 402 -3.77 10.63 -17.34
CA MET A 402 -4.89 10.12 -16.55
C MET A 402 -4.87 8.60 -16.41
N GLU A 403 -4.69 7.85 -17.52
CA GLU A 403 -4.61 6.39 -17.52
C GLU A 403 -3.42 5.86 -16.70
N SER A 404 -2.33 6.63 -16.66
CA SER A 404 -1.14 6.35 -15.84
C SER A 404 -1.31 6.71 -14.35
N GLY A 405 -2.49 7.23 -13.98
CA GLY A 405 -2.89 7.49 -12.62
C GLY A 405 -2.45 8.84 -12.05
N PHE A 406 -2.03 9.79 -12.88
CA PHE A 406 -1.71 11.16 -12.43
C PHE A 406 -2.95 12.05 -12.43
N ASN A 407 -2.91 13.11 -11.63
CA ASN A 407 -3.91 14.17 -11.65
C ASN A 407 -3.67 15.10 -12.84
N LEU A 408 -4.75 15.52 -13.49
CA LEU A 408 -4.72 16.54 -14.53
C LEU A 408 -4.54 17.92 -13.89
N PRO A 409 -3.55 18.73 -14.31
CA PRO A 409 -3.36 20.07 -13.77
C PRO A 409 -4.54 21.01 -14.04
N ASP A 410 -5.15 20.91 -15.23
CA ASP A 410 -6.30 21.70 -15.64
C ASP A 410 -7.38 20.78 -16.24
N PRO A 411 -8.35 20.32 -15.42
CA PRO A 411 -9.46 19.50 -15.91
C PRO A 411 -10.36 20.22 -16.93
N LYS A 412 -10.43 21.55 -16.89
CA LYS A 412 -11.28 22.34 -17.79
C LYS A 412 -10.68 22.37 -19.20
N ASP A 413 -9.37 22.59 -19.33
CA ASP A 413 -8.65 22.52 -20.61
C ASP A 413 -8.78 21.13 -21.28
N PHE A 414 -8.69 20.06 -20.48
CA PHE A 414 -8.92 18.70 -20.98
C PHE A 414 -10.36 18.50 -21.47
N ALA A 415 -11.35 18.91 -20.68
CA ALA A 415 -12.77 18.81 -21.06
C ALA A 415 -13.06 19.62 -22.34
N SER A 416 -12.55 20.85 -22.45
CA SER A 416 -12.67 21.66 -23.66
C SER A 416 -12.06 20.98 -24.89
N SER A 417 -10.93 20.28 -24.73
CA SER A 417 -10.29 19.53 -25.82
C SER A 417 -11.13 18.32 -26.27
N ILE A 418 -11.80 17.65 -25.33
CA ILE A 418 -12.77 16.59 -25.64
C ILE A 418 -13.98 17.17 -26.36
N TYR A 419 -14.60 18.24 -25.84
CA TYR A 419 -15.78 18.85 -26.46
C TYR A 419 -15.49 19.33 -27.89
N ARG A 420 -14.32 19.91 -28.14
CA ARG A 420 -13.88 20.27 -29.50
C ARG A 420 -13.77 19.04 -30.42
N SER A 421 -13.27 17.93 -29.89
CA SER A 421 -13.18 16.67 -30.64
C SER A 421 -14.56 16.10 -30.96
N VAL A 422 -15.52 16.21 -30.04
CA VAL A 422 -16.92 15.82 -30.23
C VAL A 422 -17.60 16.74 -31.26
N GLN A 423 -17.45 18.06 -31.15
CA GLN A 423 -17.96 19.02 -32.13
C GLN A 423 -17.48 18.69 -33.54
N LYS A 424 -16.18 18.43 -33.70
CA LYS A 424 -15.59 18.03 -34.98
C LYS A 424 -16.13 16.69 -35.48
N SER A 425 -16.39 15.74 -34.59
CA SER A 425 -16.98 14.44 -34.95
C SER A 425 -18.46 14.54 -35.33
N LEU A 426 -19.15 15.60 -34.90
CA LEU A 426 -20.54 15.89 -35.22
C LEU A 426 -20.67 16.93 -36.36
N ASP A 427 -19.55 17.29 -37.00
CA ASP A 427 -19.47 18.30 -38.06
C ASP A 427 -20.04 19.68 -37.65
N LEU A 428 -19.96 20.01 -36.36
CA LEU A 428 -20.40 21.30 -35.81
C LEU A 428 -19.33 22.38 -36.04
N SER A 429 -19.78 23.61 -36.29
CA SER A 429 -18.90 24.78 -36.37
C SER A 429 -18.17 24.99 -35.02
N PRO A 430 -16.85 25.32 -35.02
CA PRO A 430 -16.13 25.72 -33.82
C PRO A 430 -16.76 26.93 -33.11
N ASP A 431 -17.49 27.77 -33.86
CA ASP A 431 -18.14 28.99 -33.39
C ASP A 431 -19.65 28.81 -33.15
N ALA A 432 -20.14 27.56 -33.08
CA ALA A 432 -21.54 27.30 -32.75
C ALA A 432 -21.86 27.86 -31.36
N ALA A 433 -22.68 28.92 -31.33
CA ALA A 433 -23.10 29.57 -30.10
C ALA A 433 -24.08 28.66 -29.33
N VAL A 434 -23.98 28.72 -28.00
CA VAL A 434 -25.03 28.18 -27.13
C VAL A 434 -26.25 29.10 -27.30
N GLU A 435 -27.43 28.51 -27.52
CA GLU A 435 -28.68 29.27 -27.54
C GLU A 435 -28.85 29.97 -26.18
N GLU A 436 -29.12 31.28 -26.19
CA GLU A 436 -29.37 32.03 -24.96
C GLU A 436 -30.67 31.52 -24.33
N GLU A 437 -30.65 31.25 -23.02
CA GLU A 437 -31.87 30.94 -22.28
C GLU A 437 -32.78 32.18 -22.30
N GLU A 438 -34.00 32.03 -22.82
CA GLU A 438 -35.03 33.07 -22.67
C GLU A 438 -35.32 33.23 -21.17
N GLU A 439 -34.97 34.39 -20.58
CA GLU A 439 -35.41 34.75 -19.22
C GLU A 439 -36.94 34.81 -19.23
N VAL A 440 -37.57 33.73 -18.79
CA VAL A 440 -39.00 33.74 -18.49
C VAL A 440 -39.15 34.54 -17.20
N GLU A 441 -39.57 35.80 -17.31
CA GLU A 441 -40.06 36.56 -16.16
C GLU A 441 -41.19 35.75 -15.50
N GLU A 442 -40.92 35.19 -14.32
CA GLU A 442 -41.98 34.59 -13.52
C GLU A 442 -43.01 35.69 -13.21
N PRO A 443 -44.28 35.55 -13.63
CA PRO A 443 -45.26 36.58 -13.35
C PRO A 443 -45.45 36.68 -11.84
N GLU A 444 -45.22 37.87 -11.27
CA GLU A 444 -45.64 38.21 -9.91
C GLU A 444 -47.11 37.80 -9.74
N VAL A 445 -47.35 36.82 -8.87
CA VAL A 445 -48.69 36.37 -8.57
C VAL A 445 -49.39 37.51 -7.81
N GLU A 446 -50.23 38.27 -8.51
CA GLU A 446 -51.24 39.12 -7.87
C GLU A 446 -52.14 38.22 -7.01
N GLU A 447 -51.92 38.20 -5.69
CA GLU A 447 -52.90 37.71 -4.73
C GLU A 447 -54.16 38.56 -4.84
N LYS A 448 -55.13 38.12 -5.66
CA LYS A 448 -56.49 38.64 -5.63
C LYS A 448 -57.31 37.87 -4.61
N GLU A 449 -57.65 38.57 -3.55
CA GLU A 449 -58.78 38.28 -2.66
C GLU A 449 -60.02 37.80 -3.44
N SER A 450 -60.54 36.63 -3.07
CA SER A 450 -62.00 36.41 -3.10
C SER A 450 -62.43 35.39 -2.05
N ALA A 451 -62.81 35.97 -0.91
CA ALA A 451 -63.79 35.57 0.10
C ALA A 451 -64.55 34.23 0.01
N LYS A 452 -64.53 33.55 1.17
CA LYS A 452 -65.61 32.88 1.92
C LYS A 452 -66.09 31.48 1.51
N ALA A 453 -65.77 30.50 2.37
CA ALA A 453 -66.75 29.63 3.00
C ALA A 453 -66.21 29.01 4.31
N GLU A 454 -66.77 29.49 5.43
CA GLU A 454 -67.11 28.80 6.70
C GLU A 454 -66.05 28.02 7.51
N GLU A 455 -65.68 28.60 8.66
CA GLU A 455 -65.03 27.96 9.81
C GLU A 455 -65.99 27.01 10.55
N PRO A 456 -65.51 25.86 11.06
CA PRO A 456 -65.99 25.28 12.29
C PRO A 456 -65.02 25.59 13.44
N GLU A 457 -65.60 26.07 14.54
CA GLU A 457 -64.98 26.28 15.84
C GLU A 457 -64.15 25.05 16.29
N HIS A 458 -62.91 25.29 16.71
CA HIS A 458 -62.19 24.33 17.57
C HIS A 458 -61.62 25.04 18.80
N GLU A 459 -62.10 24.57 19.93
CA GLU A 459 -61.85 24.99 21.29
C GLU A 459 -60.35 25.01 21.64
N GLN A 460 -59.93 26.09 22.30
CA GLN A 460 -58.76 26.11 23.19
C GLN A 460 -58.91 25.02 24.25
N TYR A 461 -57.84 24.27 24.56
CA TYR A 461 -57.40 24.09 25.96
C TYR A 461 -55.94 23.61 26.03
N ASP A 462 -55.21 24.38 26.84
CA ASP A 462 -54.06 24.13 27.71
C ASP A 462 -52.76 23.42 27.27
N LYS A 463 -51.69 24.22 27.41
CA LYS A 463 -50.35 23.81 27.80
C LYS A 463 -50.36 23.50 29.30
N ASP A 464 -50.02 22.28 29.67
CA ASP A 464 -49.23 21.98 30.86
C ASP A 464 -48.57 20.60 30.72
N GLU A 465 -47.41 20.47 31.35
CA GLU A 465 -46.51 19.30 31.44
C GLU A 465 -45.46 19.12 30.33
N LEU A 466 -44.28 19.72 30.58
CA LEU A 466 -43.04 18.96 30.83
C LEU A 466 -41.96 19.82 31.51
#